data_AF-A0A7S1CXD5-F1
#
_entry.id   AF-A0A7S1CXD5-F1
#
_cell.length_a   1.000
_cell.length_b   1.000
_cell.length_c   1.000
_cell.angle_alpha   90.00
_cell.angle_beta   90.00
_cell.angle_gamma   90.00
#
_symmetry.space_group_name_H-M   'P 1'
#
loop_
_entity.id
_entity.type
_entity.pdbx_description
1 polymer ?
#
loop_
_entity_poly.entity_id
_entity_poly.type
_entity_poly.pdbx_seq_one_letter_code
_entity_poly.pdbx_strand_id
1 'polypeptide(L)'
;IFSAHLKSGESLKDERKRVPEMEAILKSAKQCENPIILMDSNTGNHYEDTLREEADKEKDGGESVFVSHVIEREGFQNVVNELDVGRSQNFKMRHAQGGQPEKFGEFIFDTIDKIVLRQGTRHEPLELKDDIFPKYLEKDYALLTRIRTDPILRNAVKRMCIEERWGPDMSQNSTNRFVELYFTDKEAQPPSPQELKRILMELYPNQHAPSDHPPCSVLVRL
;
A
#
# COMPACT_ATOMS: atom_id res chain seq x y z
N ILE A 1 18.33 -16.34 0.45
CA ILE A 1 17.45 -15.13 0.48
C ILE A 1 17.17 -14.74 -0.96
N PHE A 2 15.91 -14.49 -1.29
CA PHE A 2 15.46 -13.98 -2.58
C PHE A 2 15.01 -12.54 -2.39
N SER A 3 15.49 -11.62 -3.22
CA SER A 3 14.98 -10.25 -3.31
C SER A 3 14.19 -10.15 -4.60
N ALA A 4 12.94 -9.69 -4.53
CA ALA A 4 12.09 -9.58 -5.70
C ALA A 4 11.31 -8.26 -5.72
N HIS A 5 10.88 -7.87 -6.92
CA HIS A 5 10.01 -6.74 -7.14
C HIS A 5 9.05 -7.10 -8.27
N LEU A 6 7.75 -7.15 -7.96
CA LEU A 6 6.72 -7.45 -8.96
C LEU A 6 6.28 -6.18 -9.67
N LYS A 7 5.67 -6.32 -10.85
CA LYS A 7 5.17 -5.15 -11.58
C LYS A 7 4.12 -4.35 -10.79
N SER A 8 4.20 -3.02 -10.88
CA SER A 8 3.23 -2.08 -10.30
C SER A 8 1.91 -2.05 -11.09
N GLY A 9 0.82 -1.73 -10.40
CA GLY A 9 -0.50 -1.50 -10.99
C GLY A 9 -1.61 -1.95 -10.05
N GLU A 10 -2.77 -1.30 -10.12
CA GLU A 10 -3.93 -1.61 -9.25
C GLU A 10 -5.07 -2.32 -10.01
N SER A 11 -4.86 -2.71 -11.27
CA SER A 11 -5.90 -3.32 -12.11
C SER A 11 -5.85 -4.86 -12.10
N LEU A 12 -6.98 -5.50 -12.42
CA LEU A 12 -7.04 -6.97 -12.58
C LEU A 12 -6.08 -7.47 -13.67
N LYS A 13 -5.86 -6.66 -14.72
CA LYS A 13 -4.88 -6.94 -15.78
C LYS A 13 -3.45 -6.96 -15.24
N ASP A 14 -3.12 -6.10 -14.29
CA ASP A 14 -1.79 -6.06 -13.68
C ASP A 14 -1.60 -7.21 -12.70
N GLU A 15 -2.65 -7.56 -11.95
CA GLU A 15 -2.66 -8.75 -11.10
C GLU A 15 -2.40 -10.04 -11.88
N ARG A 16 -3.07 -10.21 -13.04
CA ARG A 16 -2.84 -11.35 -13.95
C ARG A 16 -1.40 -11.45 -14.47
N LYS A 17 -0.62 -10.36 -14.43
CA LYS A 17 0.83 -10.39 -14.75
C LYS A 17 1.67 -10.76 -13.53
N ARG A 18 1.30 -10.30 -12.33
CA ARG A 18 2.03 -10.57 -11.08
C ARG A 18 1.95 -12.04 -10.66
N VAL A 19 0.78 -12.67 -10.82
CA VAL A 19 0.53 -14.08 -10.48
C VAL A 19 1.59 -15.03 -11.05
N PRO A 20 1.88 -15.06 -12.37
CA PRO A 20 2.91 -15.93 -12.92
C PRO A 20 4.34 -15.53 -12.51
N GLU A 21 4.61 -14.23 -12.29
CA GLU A 21 5.91 -13.76 -11.78
C GLU A 21 6.16 -14.32 -10.36
N MET A 22 5.16 -14.23 -9.48
CA MET A 22 5.20 -14.81 -8.12
C MET A 22 5.39 -16.33 -8.18
N GLU A 23 4.61 -17.03 -9.01
CA GLU A 23 4.68 -18.49 -9.13
C GLU A 23 6.08 -18.96 -9.55
N ALA A 24 6.73 -18.25 -10.48
CA ALA A 24 8.10 -18.57 -10.90
C ALA A 24 9.10 -18.39 -9.75
N ILE A 25 8.98 -17.30 -8.97
CA ILE A 25 9.83 -17.04 -7.81
C ILE A 25 9.67 -18.16 -6.76
N LEU A 26 8.44 -18.51 -6.41
CA LEU A 26 8.17 -19.54 -5.39
C LEU A 26 8.62 -20.92 -5.85
N LYS A 27 8.43 -21.29 -7.12
CA LYS A 27 8.95 -22.55 -7.68
C LYS A 27 10.47 -22.65 -7.59
N SER A 28 11.18 -21.56 -7.85
CA SER A 28 12.64 -21.51 -7.67
C SER A 28 13.01 -21.62 -6.18
N ALA A 29 12.36 -20.84 -5.31
CA ALA A 29 12.62 -20.83 -3.88
C ALA A 29 12.36 -22.18 -3.20
N LYS A 30 11.40 -22.97 -3.69
CA LYS A 30 11.11 -24.33 -3.19
C LYS A 30 12.30 -25.26 -3.21
N GLN A 31 13.25 -25.06 -4.11
CA GLN A 31 14.44 -25.90 -4.27
C GLN A 31 15.53 -25.59 -3.23
N CYS A 32 15.42 -24.48 -2.50
CA CYS A 32 16.40 -24.07 -1.50
C CYS A 32 16.00 -24.54 -0.10
N GLU A 33 16.96 -24.88 0.75
CA GLU A 33 16.70 -25.06 2.18
C GLU A 33 16.36 -23.70 2.81
N ASN A 34 15.27 -23.62 3.58
CA ASN A 34 14.88 -22.42 4.33
C ASN A 34 14.87 -21.10 3.52
N PRO A 35 14.11 -21.00 2.42
CA PRO A 35 14.05 -19.78 1.62
C PRO A 35 13.35 -18.66 2.40
N ILE A 36 13.98 -17.48 2.37
CA ILE A 36 13.41 -16.21 2.81
C ILE A 36 13.29 -15.34 1.58
N ILE A 37 12.10 -14.85 1.28
CA ILE A 37 11.84 -13.98 0.15
C ILE A 37 11.42 -12.61 0.69
N LEU A 38 12.12 -11.56 0.27
CA LEU A 38 11.83 -10.17 0.58
C LEU A 38 11.38 -9.49 -0.70
N MET A 39 10.25 -8.80 -0.68
CA MET A 39 9.76 -8.18 -1.91
C MET A 39 8.89 -6.95 -1.70
N ASP A 40 9.04 -6.00 -2.61
CA ASP A 40 7.95 -5.10 -2.96
C ASP A 40 7.07 -5.83 -3.98
N SER A 41 5.95 -6.35 -3.50
CA SER A 41 5.03 -7.15 -4.31
C SER A 41 4.08 -6.29 -5.14
N ASN A 42 4.08 -4.96 -4.91
CA ASN A 42 3.10 -4.03 -5.45
C ASN A 42 1.63 -4.45 -5.21
N THR A 43 1.35 -5.37 -4.27
CA THR A 43 0.00 -5.86 -3.95
C THR A 43 -0.19 -5.99 -2.45
N GLY A 44 -1.41 -5.72 -1.99
CA GLY A 44 -1.80 -5.64 -0.58
C GLY A 44 -3.27 -5.98 -0.41
N ASN A 45 -3.72 -6.18 0.82
CA ASN A 45 -5.04 -6.75 1.09
C ASN A 45 -6.17 -5.90 0.47
N HIS A 46 -6.14 -4.58 0.65
CA HIS A 46 -7.14 -3.67 0.06
C HIS A 46 -7.21 -3.76 -1.48
N TYR A 47 -6.08 -4.01 -2.13
CA TYR A 47 -6.04 -4.21 -3.58
C TYR A 47 -6.77 -5.48 -3.98
N GLU A 48 -6.42 -6.59 -3.35
CA GLU A 48 -7.03 -7.88 -3.65
C GLU A 48 -8.54 -7.87 -3.35
N ASP A 49 -8.98 -7.24 -2.26
CA ASP A 49 -10.40 -7.09 -1.93
C ASP A 49 -11.18 -6.36 -3.03
N THR A 50 -10.65 -5.22 -3.49
CA THR A 50 -11.28 -4.45 -4.58
C THR A 50 -11.33 -5.25 -5.88
N LEU A 51 -10.24 -5.95 -6.20
CA LEU A 51 -10.14 -6.74 -7.42
C LEU A 51 -11.02 -8.00 -7.40
N ARG A 52 -11.29 -8.58 -6.23
CA ARG A 52 -12.27 -9.67 -6.09
C ARG A 52 -13.67 -9.21 -6.50
N GLU A 53 -14.09 -8.03 -6.04
CA GLU A 53 -15.38 -7.46 -6.44
C GLU A 53 -15.47 -7.16 -7.95
N GLU A 54 -14.36 -6.76 -8.57
CA GLU A 54 -14.28 -6.57 -10.02
C GLU A 54 -14.33 -7.90 -10.78
N ALA A 55 -13.58 -8.90 -10.31
CA ALA A 55 -13.54 -10.22 -10.91
C ALA A 55 -14.90 -10.92 -10.85
N ASP A 56 -15.63 -10.82 -9.74
CA ASP A 56 -16.97 -11.38 -9.58
C ASP A 56 -17.97 -10.79 -10.60
N LYS A 57 -17.72 -9.56 -11.07
CA LYS A 57 -18.53 -8.90 -12.11
C LYS A 57 -18.16 -9.37 -13.53
N GLU A 58 -16.94 -9.84 -13.78
CA GLU A 58 -16.49 -10.28 -15.12
C GLU A 58 -17.16 -11.58 -15.60
N LYS A 59 -17.92 -12.30 -14.76
CA LYS A 59 -18.78 -13.46 -15.11
C LYS A 59 -18.11 -14.60 -15.90
N ASP A 60 -16.80 -14.62 -16.05
CA ASP A 60 -16.09 -15.72 -16.67
C ASP A 60 -15.68 -16.68 -15.54
N GLY A 61 -16.40 -17.80 -15.41
CA GLY A 61 -16.49 -18.67 -14.23
C GLY A 61 -15.21 -19.38 -13.75
N GLY A 62 -14.05 -18.75 -13.88
CA GLY A 62 -12.81 -19.15 -13.22
C GLY A 62 -12.64 -18.45 -11.87
N GLU A 63 -12.15 -19.20 -10.89
CA GLU A 63 -11.71 -18.63 -9.60
C GLU A 63 -10.57 -17.65 -9.85
N SER A 64 -10.71 -16.41 -9.39
CA SER A 64 -9.65 -15.41 -9.55
C SER A 64 -8.46 -15.75 -8.65
N VAL A 65 -7.32 -15.96 -9.30
CA VAL A 65 -6.05 -16.23 -8.62
C VAL A 65 -5.36 -14.90 -8.35
N PHE A 66 -5.02 -14.67 -7.08
CA PHE A 66 -4.29 -13.50 -6.61
C PHE A 66 -2.90 -13.92 -6.13
N VAL A 67 -1.99 -12.96 -5.95
CA VAL A 67 -0.65 -13.20 -5.42
C VAL A 67 -0.70 -13.89 -4.05
N SER A 68 -1.60 -13.49 -3.15
CA SER A 68 -1.81 -14.17 -1.86
C SER A 68 -2.16 -15.65 -2.03
N HIS A 69 -3.09 -15.97 -2.94
CA HIS A 69 -3.47 -17.36 -3.25
C HIS A 69 -2.28 -18.17 -3.77
N VAL A 70 -1.42 -17.59 -4.62
CA VAL A 70 -0.23 -18.27 -5.11
C VAL A 70 0.76 -18.54 -3.98
N ILE A 71 0.97 -17.56 -3.08
CA ILE A 71 1.84 -17.73 -1.91
C ILE A 71 1.39 -18.95 -1.08
N GLU A 72 0.11 -19.00 -0.73
CA GLU A 72 -0.46 -20.07 0.08
C GLU A 72 -0.45 -21.43 -0.64
N ARG A 73 -0.91 -21.47 -1.90
CA ARG A 73 -0.95 -22.69 -2.74
C ARG A 73 0.43 -23.31 -2.91
N GLU A 74 1.47 -22.48 -2.99
CA GLU A 74 2.85 -22.96 -3.11
C GLU A 74 3.47 -23.35 -1.75
N GLY A 75 2.73 -23.34 -0.64
CA GLY A 75 3.23 -23.76 0.68
C GLY A 75 4.07 -22.70 1.39
N PHE A 76 3.83 -21.43 1.08
CA PHE A 76 4.44 -20.28 1.73
C PHE A 76 3.39 -19.44 2.47
N GLN A 77 3.86 -18.47 3.25
CA GLN A 77 3.05 -17.51 4.01
C GLN A 77 3.70 -16.13 3.97
N ASN A 78 2.89 -15.07 3.92
CA ASN A 78 3.35 -13.69 4.06
C ASN A 78 3.27 -13.27 5.53
N VAL A 79 4.42 -13.19 6.20
CA VAL A 79 4.47 -12.94 7.64
C VAL A 79 4.34 -11.45 8.01
N VAL A 80 4.39 -10.53 7.05
CA VAL A 80 4.18 -9.11 7.36
C VAL A 80 2.74 -8.87 7.80
N ASN A 81 1.75 -9.45 7.09
CA ASN A 81 0.34 -9.25 7.38
C ASN A 81 -0.09 -9.77 8.77
N GLU A 82 0.59 -10.80 9.28
CA GLU A 82 0.26 -11.44 10.56
C GLU A 82 0.79 -10.67 11.76
N LEU A 83 1.94 -10.01 11.60
CA LEU A 83 2.72 -9.41 12.69
C LEU A 83 2.56 -7.90 12.75
N ASP A 84 2.26 -7.29 11.61
CA ASP A 84 2.31 -5.86 11.44
C ASP A 84 0.92 -5.22 11.49
N VAL A 85 0.48 -4.90 12.70
CA VAL A 85 -0.76 -4.18 12.99
C VAL A 85 -0.62 -2.71 12.55
N GLY A 86 -0.64 -2.46 11.24
CA GLY A 86 -0.73 -1.07 10.79
C GLY A 86 0.60 -0.31 10.78
N ARG A 87 1.77 -0.95 10.73
CA ARG A 87 3.07 -0.26 10.79
C ARG A 87 4.02 -0.58 9.64
N SER A 88 3.55 -0.99 8.46
CA SER A 88 4.35 -1.08 7.22
C SER A 88 3.60 -0.57 5.99
N GLN A 89 2.56 0.25 6.18
CA GLN A 89 1.89 0.92 5.06
C GLN A 89 2.86 1.90 4.42
N ASN A 90 2.97 1.79 3.11
CA ASN A 90 3.53 2.83 2.28
C ASN A 90 2.63 4.06 2.40
N PHE A 91 3.18 5.23 2.73
CA PHE A 91 2.40 6.46 2.85
C PHE A 91 2.90 7.49 1.84
N LYS A 92 2.28 7.50 0.66
CA LYS A 92 2.71 8.36 -0.45
C LYS A 92 1.56 8.77 -1.34
N MET A 93 1.81 9.86 -2.06
CA MET A 93 0.96 10.29 -3.15
C MET A 93 1.80 10.74 -4.33
N ARG A 94 1.36 10.40 -5.54
CA ARG A 94 2.02 10.87 -6.76
C ARG A 94 1.65 12.33 -7.00
N HIS A 95 2.62 13.24 -6.84
CA HIS A 95 2.42 14.67 -7.06
C HIS A 95 2.10 14.98 -8.54
N ALA A 96 1.43 16.11 -8.81
CA ALA A 96 0.90 16.49 -10.12
C ALA A 96 1.90 17.22 -11.04
N GLN A 97 3.18 17.20 -10.67
CA GLN A 97 4.28 17.80 -11.43
C GLN A 97 5.30 16.77 -11.94
N GLY A 98 5.00 15.47 -11.79
CA GLY A 98 5.90 14.38 -12.16
C GLY A 98 5.87 13.99 -13.64
N GLY A 99 6.67 12.99 -14.01
CA GLY A 99 6.73 12.44 -15.38
C GLY A 99 5.67 11.38 -15.71
N GLN A 100 4.72 11.10 -14.81
CA GLN A 100 3.68 10.07 -14.97
C GLN A 100 2.27 10.67 -14.74
N PRO A 101 1.74 11.45 -15.70
CA PRO A 101 0.48 12.18 -15.53
C PRO A 101 -0.73 11.30 -15.21
N GLU A 102 -0.76 10.08 -15.74
CA GLU A 102 -1.82 9.11 -15.50
C GLU A 102 -1.93 8.68 -14.03
N LYS A 103 -0.84 8.82 -13.28
CA LYS A 103 -0.74 8.45 -11.86
C LYS A 103 -0.93 9.62 -10.91
N PHE A 104 -1.12 10.84 -11.39
CA PHE A 104 -1.21 12.00 -10.50
C PHE A 104 -2.35 11.86 -9.48
N GLY A 105 -2.05 12.24 -8.23
CA GLY A 105 -2.94 12.14 -7.10
C GLY A 105 -3.28 10.70 -6.67
N GLU A 106 -2.60 9.68 -7.20
CA GLU A 106 -2.72 8.31 -6.69
C GLU A 106 -2.18 8.26 -5.27
N PHE A 107 -3.11 8.10 -4.33
CA PHE A 107 -2.84 7.93 -2.90
C PHE A 107 -2.64 6.45 -2.59
N ILE A 108 -1.53 6.13 -1.94
CA ILE A 108 -1.13 4.79 -1.53
C ILE A 108 -0.98 4.81 -0.01
N PHE A 109 -1.68 3.87 0.63
CA PHE A 109 -1.68 3.65 2.07
C PHE A 109 -1.85 2.17 2.37
N ASP A 110 -0.92 1.37 1.86
CA ASP A 110 -1.04 -0.08 1.78
C ASP A 110 0.29 -0.76 2.16
N THR A 111 0.18 -1.94 2.76
CA THR A 111 1.34 -2.82 2.99
C THR A 111 1.56 -3.67 1.73
N ILE A 112 2.41 -3.18 0.83
CA ILE A 112 2.78 -3.86 -0.43
C ILE A 112 4.10 -4.62 -0.34
N ASP A 113 4.91 -4.32 0.67
CA ASP A 113 6.12 -5.04 0.98
C ASP A 113 5.80 -6.32 1.75
N LYS A 114 6.39 -7.45 1.35
CA LYS A 114 6.13 -8.78 1.90
C LYS A 114 7.44 -9.47 2.31
N ILE A 115 7.34 -10.23 3.39
CA ILE A 115 8.33 -11.23 3.79
C ILE A 115 7.64 -12.57 3.66
N VAL A 116 8.08 -13.37 2.69
CA VAL A 116 7.46 -14.65 2.37
C VAL A 116 8.38 -15.78 2.82
N LEU A 117 7.84 -16.62 3.71
CA LEU A 117 8.52 -17.77 4.34
C LEU A 117 7.78 -19.06 3.99
N ARG A 118 8.41 -20.22 4.17
CA ARG A 118 7.66 -21.49 4.13
C ARG A 118 6.63 -21.51 5.25
N GLN A 119 5.50 -22.16 4.99
CA GLN A 119 4.53 -22.46 6.03
C GLN A 119 5.18 -23.28 7.14
N GLY A 120 4.85 -22.95 8.39
CA GLY A 120 5.43 -23.59 9.58
C GLY A 120 6.82 -23.08 9.98
N THR A 121 7.48 -22.22 9.18
CA THR A 121 8.70 -21.54 9.62
C THR A 121 8.42 -20.68 10.85
N ARG A 122 9.18 -20.90 11.94
CA ARG A 122 9.05 -20.14 13.17
C ARG A 122 9.58 -18.73 12.98
N HIS A 123 8.78 -17.76 13.40
CA HIS A 123 9.10 -16.35 13.28
C HIS A 123 8.41 -15.55 14.38
N GLU A 124 8.93 -14.36 14.69
CA GLU A 124 8.33 -13.43 15.64
C GLU A 124 8.52 -11.97 15.19
N PRO A 125 7.62 -11.04 15.56
CA PRO A 125 7.78 -9.64 15.21
C PRO A 125 9.12 -9.13 15.74
N LEU A 126 9.85 -8.39 14.90
CA LEU A 126 11.00 -7.62 15.36
C LEU A 126 10.53 -6.18 15.54
N GLU A 127 10.41 -5.72 16.79
CA GLU A 127 10.09 -4.33 17.06
C GLU A 127 11.25 -3.44 16.61
N LEU A 128 11.02 -2.70 15.53
CA LEU A 128 11.89 -1.58 15.18
C LEU A 128 11.53 -0.42 16.08
N LYS A 129 12.54 0.31 16.54
CA LYS A 129 12.28 1.52 17.33
C LYS A 129 11.59 2.55 16.43
N ASP A 130 10.46 3.10 16.90
CA ASP A 130 9.60 4.02 16.13
C ASP A 130 10.33 5.32 15.72
N ASP A 131 11.44 5.67 16.40
CA ASP A 131 12.29 6.82 16.08
C ASP A 131 13.09 6.66 14.77
N ILE A 132 13.20 5.44 14.23
CA ILE A 132 13.95 5.16 13.00
C ILE A 132 13.15 5.56 11.76
N PHE A 133 11.81 5.55 11.83
CA PHE A 133 10.95 5.82 10.67
C PHE A 133 9.60 6.44 11.08
N PRO A 134 9.56 7.75 11.39
CA PRO A 134 8.31 8.44 11.68
C PRO A 134 7.48 8.58 10.39
N LYS A 135 6.29 7.95 10.36
CA LYS A 135 5.44 7.89 9.15
C LYS A 135 4.31 8.92 9.16
N TYR A 136 3.47 8.78 10.17
CA TYR A 136 2.23 9.49 10.41
C TYR A 136 1.89 9.28 11.88
N LEU A 137 1.06 10.14 12.47
CA LEU A 137 0.66 9.98 13.86
C LEU A 137 -0.40 8.88 13.96
N GLU A 138 -0.37 8.07 15.02
CA GLU A 138 -1.34 6.98 15.23
C GLU A 138 -2.80 7.44 15.14
N LYS A 139 -3.09 8.64 15.68
CA LYS A 139 -4.42 9.27 15.59
C LYS A 139 -4.90 9.54 14.15
N ASP A 140 -3.99 9.59 13.17
CA ASP A 140 -4.28 9.87 11.77
C ASP A 140 -4.61 8.60 10.98
N TYR A 141 -4.29 7.42 11.52
CA TYR A 141 -4.43 6.14 10.85
C TYR A 141 -5.84 5.93 10.29
N ALA A 142 -6.87 6.16 11.11
CA ALA A 142 -8.27 5.97 10.71
C ALA A 142 -8.66 6.85 9.52
N LEU A 143 -8.21 8.10 9.50
CA LEU A 143 -8.48 9.01 8.39
C LEU A 143 -7.68 8.63 7.14
N LEU A 144 -6.41 8.22 7.28
CA LEU A 144 -5.59 7.74 6.17
C LEU A 144 -6.17 6.49 5.51
N THR A 145 -6.58 5.50 6.32
CA THR A 145 -7.30 4.31 5.85
C THR A 145 -8.58 4.73 5.13
N ARG A 146 -9.35 5.67 5.70
CA ARG A 146 -10.57 6.15 5.06
C ARG A 146 -10.31 6.85 3.73
N ILE A 147 -9.30 7.72 3.63
CA ILE A 147 -8.88 8.33 2.34
C ILE A 147 -8.54 7.26 1.32
N ARG A 148 -7.93 6.15 1.77
CA ARG A 148 -7.54 5.05 0.90
C ARG A 148 -8.71 4.21 0.41
N THR A 149 -9.68 3.91 1.26
CA THR A 149 -10.75 2.95 1.00
C THR A 149 -12.06 3.58 0.53
N ASP A 150 -12.33 4.84 0.87
CA ASP A 150 -13.52 5.57 0.43
C ASP A 150 -13.29 6.18 -0.97
N PRO A 151 -13.98 5.72 -2.03
CA PRO A 151 -13.77 6.22 -3.37
C PRO A 151 -14.09 7.71 -3.53
N ILE A 152 -15.06 8.25 -2.77
CA ILE A 152 -15.43 9.66 -2.84
C ILE A 152 -14.29 10.50 -2.27
N LEU A 153 -13.82 10.14 -1.09
CA LEU A 153 -12.72 10.85 -0.42
C LEU A 153 -11.40 10.71 -1.19
N ARG A 154 -11.07 9.51 -1.68
CA ARG A 154 -9.88 9.26 -2.52
C ARG A 154 -9.88 10.14 -3.76
N ASN A 155 -11.03 10.22 -4.46
CA ASN A 155 -11.18 11.04 -5.65
C ASN A 155 -11.11 12.54 -5.35
N ALA A 156 -11.66 13.00 -4.22
CA ALA A 156 -11.54 14.39 -3.80
C ALA A 156 -10.09 14.79 -3.56
N VAL A 157 -9.31 13.95 -2.84
CA VAL A 157 -7.88 14.20 -2.59
C VAL A 157 -7.10 14.19 -3.91
N LYS A 158 -7.36 13.23 -4.81
CA LYS A 158 -6.74 13.15 -6.13
C LYS A 158 -7.02 14.40 -6.97
N ARG A 159 -8.27 14.86 -7.03
CA ARG A 159 -8.64 16.09 -7.76
C ARG A 159 -7.94 17.32 -7.21
N MET A 160 -7.91 17.48 -5.89
CA MET A 160 -7.20 18.58 -5.25
C MET A 160 -5.72 18.59 -5.64
N CYS A 161 -5.04 17.44 -5.55
CA CYS A 161 -3.64 17.31 -5.97
C CYS A 161 -3.41 17.80 -7.41
N ILE A 162 -4.31 17.42 -8.33
CA ILE A 162 -4.21 17.76 -9.75
C ILE A 162 -4.54 19.24 -10.01
N GLU A 163 -5.67 19.73 -9.49
CA GLU A 163 -6.17 21.09 -9.72
C GLU A 163 -5.23 22.15 -9.11
N GLU A 164 -4.71 21.89 -7.92
CA GLU A 164 -3.74 22.76 -7.22
C GLU A 164 -2.29 22.50 -7.66
N ARG A 165 -2.08 21.57 -8.61
CA ARG A 165 -0.77 21.23 -9.21
C ARG A 165 0.31 20.94 -8.17
N TRP A 166 0.00 20.07 -7.21
CA TRP A 166 0.91 19.78 -6.11
C TRP A 166 2.29 19.33 -6.61
N GLY A 167 3.33 19.92 -6.02
CA GLY A 167 4.73 19.61 -6.28
C GLY A 167 5.30 18.62 -5.28
N PRO A 168 6.59 18.26 -5.44
CA PRO A 168 7.29 17.39 -4.49
C PRO A 168 7.53 18.05 -3.13
N ASP A 169 7.60 19.38 -3.07
CA ASP A 169 7.67 20.08 -1.79
C ASP A 169 6.26 20.20 -1.19
N MET A 170 5.91 19.26 -0.32
CA MET A 170 4.61 19.27 0.35
C MET A 170 4.36 20.59 1.08
N SER A 171 5.39 21.23 1.65
CA SER A 171 5.28 22.52 2.37
C SER A 171 4.66 23.66 1.56
N GLN A 172 4.75 23.58 0.22
CA GLN A 172 4.27 24.60 -0.72
C GLN A 172 2.87 24.30 -1.28
N ASN A 173 2.31 23.12 -0.99
CA ASN A 173 1.04 22.69 -1.55
C ASN A 173 -0.16 23.30 -0.80
N SER A 174 -1.18 23.70 -1.56
CA SER A 174 -2.42 24.30 -1.03
C SER A 174 -3.48 23.23 -0.78
N THR A 175 -4.18 23.34 0.36
CA THR A 175 -5.32 22.48 0.74
C THR A 175 -6.61 23.28 0.99
N ASN A 176 -6.60 24.58 0.67
CA ASN A 176 -7.64 25.52 1.12
C ASN A 176 -9.00 25.30 0.43
N ARG A 177 -9.01 24.71 -0.76
CA ARG A 177 -10.24 24.45 -1.56
C ARG A 177 -11.01 23.20 -1.16
N PHE A 178 -10.48 22.39 -0.25
CA PHE A 178 -10.88 20.99 -0.08
C PHE A 178 -12.17 20.79 0.70
N VAL A 179 -12.36 21.48 1.83
CA VAL A 179 -13.44 21.14 2.76
C VAL A 179 -14.80 21.64 2.31
N GLU A 180 -14.85 22.80 1.65
CA GLU A 180 -16.12 23.41 1.23
C GLU A 180 -16.72 22.76 -0.04
N LEU A 181 -15.89 22.18 -0.93
CA LEU A 181 -16.32 21.72 -2.24
C LEU A 181 -16.64 20.21 -2.31
N TYR A 182 -16.03 19.41 -1.44
CA TYR A 182 -16.03 17.94 -1.58
C TYR A 182 -16.70 17.19 -0.43
N PHE A 183 -16.94 17.85 0.71
CA PHE A 183 -17.71 17.29 1.82
C PHE A 183 -19.08 17.93 1.85
N THR A 184 -20.07 17.21 1.32
CA THR A 184 -21.47 17.58 1.52
C THR A 184 -21.94 17.10 2.90
N ASP A 185 -22.96 17.74 3.47
CA ASP A 185 -23.61 17.47 4.79
C ASP A 185 -23.98 16.00 5.09
N LYS A 186 -23.70 15.05 4.19
CA LYS A 186 -24.02 13.63 4.32
C LYS A 186 -22.97 12.82 5.08
N GLU A 187 -21.80 13.38 5.38
CA GLU A 187 -20.83 12.72 6.25
C GLU A 187 -21.09 13.09 7.72
N ALA A 188 -21.14 12.08 8.59
CA ALA A 188 -21.39 12.30 10.02
C ALA A 188 -20.36 13.25 10.66
N GLN A 189 -19.10 13.25 10.18
CA GLN A 189 -18.03 14.17 10.58
C GLN A 189 -16.95 14.26 9.48
N PRO A 190 -16.94 15.30 8.62
CA PRO A 190 -15.82 15.52 7.70
C PRO A 190 -14.55 15.91 8.47
N PRO A 191 -13.35 15.52 8.01
CA PRO A 191 -12.10 15.97 8.64
C PRO A 191 -11.97 17.48 8.52
N SER A 192 -11.44 18.13 9.56
CA SER A 192 -11.22 19.58 9.49
C SER A 192 -10.19 19.92 8.40
N PRO A 193 -10.29 21.08 7.73
CA PRO A 193 -9.33 21.47 6.69
C PRO A 193 -7.90 21.50 7.22
N GLN A 194 -7.73 21.94 8.47
CA GLN A 194 -6.45 22.02 9.16
C GLN A 194 -5.89 20.63 9.47
N GLU A 195 -6.73 19.69 9.87
CA GLU A 195 -6.32 18.32 10.15
C GLU A 195 -5.89 17.58 8.89
N LEU A 196 -6.70 17.65 7.84
CA LEU A 196 -6.33 17.04 6.56
C LEU A 196 -5.06 17.69 6.00
N LYS A 197 -4.95 19.03 6.07
CA LYS A 197 -3.71 19.72 5.70
C LYS A 197 -2.54 19.12 6.45
N ARG A 198 -2.58 19.13 7.79
CA ARG A 198 -1.49 18.59 8.60
C ARG A 198 -1.10 17.18 8.16
N ILE A 199 -2.07 16.28 7.92
CA ILE A 199 -1.81 14.89 7.54
C ILE A 199 -1.18 14.78 6.14
N LEU A 200 -1.75 15.46 5.13
CA LEU A 200 -1.26 15.35 3.76
C LEU A 200 0.11 16.00 3.59
N MET A 201 0.48 16.94 4.47
CA MET A 201 1.81 17.56 4.46
C MET A 201 2.91 16.61 4.94
N GLU A 202 2.53 15.50 5.58
CA GLU A 202 3.43 14.41 5.98
C GLU A 202 3.59 13.35 4.86
N LEU A 203 2.97 13.51 3.69
CA LEU A 203 3.16 12.59 2.57
C LEU A 203 4.61 12.56 2.11
N TYR A 204 5.12 11.39 1.73
CA TYR A 204 6.42 11.31 1.07
C TYR A 204 6.39 12.02 -0.30
N PRO A 205 7.43 12.80 -0.65
CA PRO A 205 8.63 13.08 0.15
C PRO A 205 8.37 14.11 1.26
N ASN A 206 8.83 13.79 2.48
CA ASN A 206 8.82 14.71 3.63
C ASN A 206 10.19 14.70 4.33
N GLN A 207 10.43 15.64 5.25
CA GLN A 207 11.74 15.79 5.90
C GLN A 207 12.03 14.75 7.00
N HIS A 208 11.02 13.98 7.40
CA HIS A 208 11.06 13.07 8.53
C HIS A 208 11.16 11.59 8.12
N ALA A 209 10.76 11.25 6.90
CA ALA A 209 10.80 9.89 6.36
C ALA A 209 11.85 9.76 5.23
N PRO A 210 12.86 8.88 5.36
CA PRO A 210 13.89 8.68 4.34
C PRO A 210 13.40 7.89 3.11
N SER A 211 12.19 7.33 3.14
CA SER A 211 11.60 6.49 2.10
C SER A 211 10.07 6.57 2.16
N ASP A 212 9.38 6.24 1.07
CA ASP A 212 7.94 5.95 1.06
C ASP A 212 7.63 4.53 1.52
N HIS A 213 8.60 3.62 1.39
CA HIS A 213 8.54 2.24 1.85
C HIS A 213 9.14 2.13 3.25
N PRO A 214 8.30 1.93 4.29
CA PRO A 214 8.80 1.67 5.62
C PRO A 214 9.43 0.27 5.74
N PRO A 215 10.38 0.06 6.68
CA PRO A 215 10.97 -1.26 6.84
C PRO A 215 9.96 -2.29 7.37
N CYS A 216 9.82 -3.41 6.65
CA CYS A 216 9.21 -4.62 7.17
C CYS A 216 10.29 -5.46 7.87
N SER A 217 10.04 -5.95 9.08
CA SER A 217 11.03 -6.75 9.79
C SER A 217 10.41 -7.89 10.59
N VAL A 218 11.14 -9.00 10.65
CA VAL A 218 10.77 -10.21 11.36
C VAL A 218 12.02 -10.93 11.81
N LEU A 219 11.99 -11.53 13.00
CA LEU A 219 13.04 -12.46 13.41
C LEU A 219 12.65 -13.87 12.95
N VAL A 220 13.48 -14.49 12.12
CA VAL A 220 13.28 -15.85 11.61
C VAL A 220 14.17 -16.82 12.40
N ARG A 221 13.58 -17.92 12.88
CA ARG A 221 14.31 -18.99 13.57
C ARG A 221 14.38 -20.21 12.64
N LEU A 222 15.56 -20.43 12.06
CA LEU A 222 15.88 -21.51 11.11
C LEU A 222 16.36 -22.78 11.82
#